data_AF-A0A7S0M5R6-F1
#
_entry.id   AF-A0A7S0M5R6-F1
#
_cell.length_a   1.000
_cell.length_b   1.000
_cell.length_c   1.000
_cell.angle_alpha   90.00
_cell.angle_beta   90.00
_cell.angle_gamma   90.00
#
_symmetry.space_group_name_H-M   'P 1'
#
loop_
_entity.id
_entity.type
_entity.pdbx_description
1 polymer ?
#
loop_
_entity_poly.entity_id
_entity_poly.type
_entity_poly.pdbx_seq_one_letter_code
_entity_poly.pdbx_strand_id
1 'polypeptide(L)'
;AGRSAMNILHPDSFEWIPGATPMSDLKHLAIAEVVYFTVIYGLQAYLRKPEPENVGDAKQKDSSIFKFSLCLHNAILCILSLAMFLGAGYEAWLRSRVDGFQWLFCETPGRTAKGGVYFWSYIYYLSKFLEFGDTVFKVVKRK
;
A
#
# COMPACT_ATOMS: atom_id res chain seq x y z
N ALA A 1 22.77 2.67 19.24
CA ALA A 1 21.32 2.84 19.50
C ALA A 1 20.58 1.81 18.67
N GLY A 2 19.88 0.87 19.31
CA GLY A 2 19.34 -0.33 18.67
C GLY A 2 18.31 -0.02 17.59
N ARG A 3 18.37 -0.76 16.47
CA ARG A 3 17.29 -0.82 15.50
C ARG A 3 16.09 -1.46 16.20
N SER A 4 15.14 -0.67 16.70
CA SER A 4 13.83 -1.21 17.04
C SER A 4 13.19 -1.68 15.75
N ALA A 5 13.27 -2.99 15.51
CA ALA A 5 12.42 -3.63 14.52
C ALA A 5 10.97 -3.28 14.88
N MET A 6 10.20 -2.82 13.89
CA MET A 6 8.78 -2.56 14.04
C MET A 6 8.10 -3.81 14.63
N ASN A 7 7.62 -3.72 15.87
CA ASN A 7 6.86 -4.79 16.49
C ASN A 7 5.41 -4.70 16.02
N ILE A 8 5.08 -5.53 15.02
CA ILE A 8 3.72 -5.60 14.45
C ILE A 8 2.67 -5.97 15.53
N LEU A 9 3.09 -6.67 16.59
CA LEU A 9 2.23 -7.07 17.71
C LEU A 9 1.99 -5.94 18.74
N HIS A 10 2.74 -4.84 18.68
CA HIS A 10 2.62 -3.71 19.60
C HIS A 10 2.54 -2.37 18.84
N PRO A 11 1.39 -2.08 18.19
CA PRO A 11 1.17 -0.84 17.43
C PRO A 11 1.41 0.44 18.23
N ASP A 12 1.15 0.39 19.53
CA ASP A 12 1.31 1.47 20.51
C ASP A 12 2.77 1.92 20.67
N SER A 13 3.72 1.02 20.44
CA SER A 13 5.16 1.30 20.53
C SER A 13 5.75 1.96 19.27
N PHE A 14 4.94 2.16 18.23
CA PHE A 14 5.41 2.69 16.95
C PHE A 14 5.83 4.16 17.04
N GLU A 15 6.93 4.47 16.36
CA GLU A 15 7.42 5.83 16.16
C GLU A 15 7.92 5.98 14.72
N TRP A 16 7.42 7.00 14.04
CA TRP A 16 7.93 7.38 12.74
C TRP A 16 9.22 8.18 12.89
N ILE A 17 10.33 7.63 12.38
CA ILE A 17 11.66 8.26 12.41
C ILE A 17 12.14 8.42 10.96
N PRO A 18 12.20 9.65 10.42
CA PRO A 18 12.71 9.89 9.08
C PRO A 18 14.13 9.31 8.90
N GLY A 19 14.32 8.51 7.85
CA GLY A 19 15.60 7.87 7.53
C GLY A 19 15.93 6.60 8.30
N ALA A 20 15.17 6.27 9.36
CA ALA A 20 15.35 5.02 10.10
C ALA A 20 14.15 4.06 9.93
N THR A 21 12.93 4.58 9.84
CA THR A 21 11.75 3.79 9.50
C THR A 21 11.89 3.32 8.04
N PRO A 22 11.66 2.02 7.73
CA PRO A 22 11.77 1.54 6.36
C PRO A 22 10.89 2.36 5.40
N MET A 23 11.41 2.66 4.20
CA MET A 23 10.69 3.46 3.20
C MET A 23 10.21 4.83 3.69
N SER A 24 10.81 5.42 4.73
CA SER A 24 10.42 6.75 5.25
C SER A 24 11.07 7.94 4.54
N ASP A 25 12.14 7.72 3.77
CA ASP A 25 12.78 8.79 3.01
C ASP A 25 12.12 9.03 1.66
N LEU A 26 12.10 10.29 1.25
CA LEU A 26 11.68 10.71 -0.09
C LEU A 26 12.45 9.98 -1.21
N LYS A 27 13.72 9.61 -0.95
CA LYS A 27 14.53 8.83 -1.90
C LYS A 27 13.90 7.47 -2.21
N HIS A 28 13.38 6.78 -1.20
CA HIS A 28 12.74 5.48 -1.39
C HIS A 28 11.45 5.62 -2.20
N LEU A 29 10.66 6.66 -1.92
CA LEU A 29 9.44 6.96 -2.68
C LEU A 29 9.77 7.25 -4.15
N ALA A 30 10.74 8.13 -4.41
CA ALA A 30 11.15 8.48 -5.78
C ALA A 30 11.66 7.25 -6.55
N ILE A 31 12.48 6.39 -5.93
CA ILE A 31 12.96 5.16 -6.55
C ILE A 31 11.80 4.22 -6.87
N ALA A 32 10.86 4.03 -5.94
CA ALA A 32 9.71 3.15 -6.13
C ALA A 32 8.84 3.60 -7.32
N GLU A 33 8.57 4.90 -7.45
CA GLU A 33 7.83 5.48 -8.58
C GLU A 33 8.56 5.28 -9.91
N VAL A 34 9.87 5.59 -9.96
CA VAL A 34 10.68 5.39 -11.17
C VAL A 34 10.68 3.91 -11.60
N VAL A 35 10.85 3.00 -10.66
CA VAL A 35 10.79 1.55 -10.91
C VAL A 35 9.41 1.16 -11.42
N TYR A 36 8.34 1.63 -10.77
CA TYR A 36 6.97 1.35 -11.16
C TYR A 36 6.69 1.78 -12.61
N PHE A 37 6.96 3.03 -12.97
CA PHE A 37 6.75 3.50 -14.35
C PHE A 37 7.63 2.76 -15.35
N THR A 38 8.89 2.48 -15.01
CA THR A 38 9.79 1.70 -15.88
C THR A 38 9.22 0.30 -16.17
N VAL A 39 8.70 -0.37 -15.15
CA VAL A 39 8.07 -1.69 -15.30
C VAL A 39 6.81 -1.58 -16.14
N ILE A 40 5.92 -0.62 -15.87
CA ILE A 40 4.67 -0.45 -16.62
C ILE A 40 4.93 -0.15 -18.10
N TYR A 41 5.74 0.85 -18.41
CA TYR A 41 6.04 1.20 -19.80
C TYR A 41 6.87 0.12 -20.51
N GLY A 42 7.78 -0.55 -19.79
CA GLY A 42 8.53 -1.68 -20.31
C GLY A 42 7.63 -2.86 -20.66
N LEU A 43 6.69 -3.23 -19.78
CA LEU A 43 5.69 -4.27 -20.03
C LEU A 43 4.77 -3.89 -21.20
N GLN A 44 4.29 -2.65 -21.26
CA GLN A 44 3.48 -2.18 -22.38
C GLN A 44 4.23 -2.24 -23.71
N ALA A 45 5.51 -1.83 -23.73
CA ALA A 45 6.35 -1.91 -24.92
C ALA A 45 6.60 -3.36 -25.35
N TYR A 46 6.85 -4.27 -24.40
CA TYR A 46 7.04 -5.70 -24.67
C TYR A 46 5.75 -6.40 -25.14
N LEU A 47 4.61 -6.03 -24.57
CA LEU A 47 3.32 -6.63 -24.88
C LEU A 47 2.62 -6.00 -26.10
N ARG A 48 3.09 -4.84 -26.58
CA ARG A 48 2.67 -4.20 -27.84
C ARG A 48 3.03 -5.09 -29.03
N LYS A 49 2.10 -5.99 -29.37
CA LYS A 49 2.02 -6.59 -30.70
C LYS A 49 1.03 -5.74 -31.53
N PRO A 50 1.29 -5.49 -32.82
CA PRO A 50 0.29 -4.85 -33.68
C PRO A 50 -0.98 -5.69 -33.65
N GLU A 51 -2.08 -5.08 -33.21
CA GLU A 51 -3.38 -5.72 -33.15
C GLU A 51 -3.96 -5.73 -34.57
N PRO A 52 -4.39 -6.89 -35.11
CA PRO A 52 -5.11 -6.91 -36.38
C PRO A 52 -6.43 -6.16 -36.21
N GLU A 53 -6.69 -5.23 -37.13
CA GLU A 53 -7.72 -4.18 -37.12
C GLU A 53 -9.18 -4.62 -36.95
N ASN A 54 -9.46 -5.94 -36.84
CA ASN A 54 -10.80 -6.51 -36.82
C ASN A 54 -11.09 -7.46 -35.64
N VAL A 55 -10.25 -7.48 -34.59
CA VAL A 55 -10.49 -8.36 -33.44
C VAL A 55 -11.11 -7.58 -32.29
N GLY A 56 -12.42 -7.32 -32.43
CA GLY A 56 -13.24 -6.98 -31.28
C GLY A 56 -13.04 -8.04 -30.19
N ASP A 57 -12.66 -7.58 -28.99
CA ASP A 57 -12.58 -8.38 -27.78
C ASP A 57 -11.87 -9.72 -27.94
N ALA A 58 -10.59 -9.73 -28.37
CA ALA A 58 -9.71 -10.85 -28.09
C ALA A 58 -9.59 -11.03 -26.57
N LYS A 59 -10.55 -11.74 -25.96
CA LYS A 59 -10.48 -12.24 -24.58
C LYS A 59 -9.16 -12.99 -24.46
N GLN A 60 -8.16 -12.34 -23.88
CA GLN A 60 -6.92 -12.98 -23.51
C GLN A 60 -7.30 -14.21 -22.66
N LYS A 61 -6.85 -15.39 -23.09
CA LYS A 61 -7.12 -16.66 -22.39
C LYS A 61 -6.36 -16.62 -21.06
N ASP A 62 -7.00 -16.07 -20.04
CA ASP A 62 -6.45 -15.95 -18.69
C ASP A 62 -6.07 -17.35 -18.19
N SER A 63 -4.76 -17.62 -18.06
CA SER A 63 -4.23 -18.85 -17.47
C SER A 63 -4.76 -19.01 -16.04
N SER A 64 -5.02 -20.25 -15.62
CA SER A 64 -5.46 -20.54 -14.24
C SER A 64 -4.50 -19.96 -13.19
N ILE A 65 -3.20 -19.90 -13.51
CA ILE A 65 -2.16 -19.30 -12.67
C ILE A 65 -2.39 -17.79 -12.53
N PHE A 66 -2.65 -17.09 -13.63
CA PHE A 66 -2.90 -15.64 -13.61
C PHE A 66 -4.14 -15.29 -12.78
N LYS A 67 -5.23 -16.05 -12.95
CA LYS A 67 -6.45 -15.86 -12.15
C LYS A 67 -6.21 -16.11 -10.67
N PHE A 68 -5.45 -17.15 -10.34
CA PHE A 68 -5.09 -17.44 -8.95
C PHE A 68 -4.24 -16.32 -8.35
N SER A 69 -3.21 -15.85 -9.06
CA SER A 69 -2.37 -14.73 -8.62
C SER A 69 -3.17 -13.46 -8.40
N LEU A 70 -4.09 -13.12 -9.31
CA LEU A 70 -4.98 -11.96 -9.16
C LEU A 70 -5.95 -12.12 -7.99
N CYS A 71 -6.54 -13.31 -7.82
CA CYS A 71 -7.42 -13.61 -6.70
C CYS A 71 -6.69 -13.49 -5.36
N LEU A 72 -5.48 -14.05 -5.27
CA LEU A 72 -4.63 -13.99 -4.08
C LEU A 72 -4.24 -12.53 -3.77
N HIS A 73 -3.84 -11.76 -4.78
CA HIS A 73 -3.51 -10.35 -4.62
C HIS A 73 -4.69 -9.55 -4.05
N ASN A 74 -5.87 -9.68 -4.67
CA ASN A 74 -7.08 -9.01 -4.21
C ASN A 74 -7.49 -9.46 -2.80
N ALA A 75 -7.36 -10.75 -2.49
CA ALA A 75 -7.65 -11.26 -1.14
C ALA A 75 -6.71 -10.65 -0.10
N ILE A 76 -5.41 -10.56 -0.39
CA ILE A 76 -4.43 -9.89 0.49
C ILE A 76 -4.81 -8.43 0.69
N LEU A 77 -5.11 -7.69 -0.39
CA LEU A 77 -5.50 -6.27 -0.30
C LEU A 77 -6.79 -6.09 0.51
N CYS A 78 -7.79 -6.95 0.32
CA CYS A 78 -9.04 -6.91 1.09
C CYS A 78 -8.81 -7.17 2.58
N ILE A 79 -8.06 -8.21 2.93
CA ILE A 79 -7.76 -8.55 4.33
C ILE A 79 -6.95 -7.43 4.97
N LEU A 80 -5.93 -6.92 4.28
CA LEU A 80 -5.10 -5.83 4.78
C LEU A 80 -5.93 -4.56 4.97
N SER A 81 -6.80 -4.22 4.02
CA SER A 81 -7.70 -3.06 4.12
C SER A 81 -8.64 -3.17 5.32
N LEU A 82 -9.22 -4.35 5.55
CA LEU A 82 -10.06 -4.60 6.71
C LEU A 82 -9.26 -4.48 8.02
N ALA A 83 -8.06 -5.05 8.07
CA ALA A 83 -7.20 -4.96 9.24
C ALA A 83 -6.81 -3.51 9.56
N MET A 84 -6.44 -2.72 8.55
CA MET A 84 -6.11 -1.30 8.72
C MET A 84 -7.32 -0.49 9.18
N PHE A 85 -8.50 -0.75 8.62
CA PHE A 85 -9.72 -0.05 9.02
C PHE A 85 -10.07 -0.34 10.49
N LEU A 86 -10.08 -1.60 10.89
CA LEU A 86 -10.39 -2.01 12.26
C LEU A 86 -9.32 -1.53 13.24
N GLY A 87 -8.05 -1.67 12.88
CA GLY A 87 -6.92 -1.27 13.71
C GLY A 87 -6.83 0.24 13.90
N ALA A 88 -6.88 1.02 12.82
CA ALA A 88 -6.90 2.48 12.90
C ALA A 88 -8.13 2.99 13.64
N GLY A 89 -9.31 2.40 13.40
CA GLY A 89 -10.54 2.75 14.09
C GLY A 89 -10.48 2.45 15.58
N TYR A 90 -9.92 1.31 15.98
CA TYR A 90 -9.74 0.93 17.38
C TYR A 90 -8.78 1.88 18.11
N GLU A 91 -7.61 2.14 17.53
CA GLU A 91 -6.61 3.04 18.11
C GLU A 91 -7.12 4.49 18.17
N ALA A 92 -7.86 4.91 17.14
CA ALA A 92 -8.50 6.21 17.13
C ALA A 92 -9.58 6.32 18.21
N TRP A 93 -10.40 5.27 18.40
CA TRP A 93 -11.39 5.23 19.46
C TRP A 93 -10.72 5.30 20.84
N LEU A 94 -9.68 4.49 21.08
CA LEU A 94 -8.92 4.49 22.34
C LEU A 94 -8.35 5.88 22.65
N ARG A 95 -7.72 6.53 21.66
CA ARG A 95 -7.20 7.89 21.82
C ARG A 95 -8.30 8.92 22.08
N SER A 96 -9.46 8.77 21.43
CA SER A 96 -10.61 9.65 21.65
C SER A 96 -11.16 9.60 23.07
N ARG A 97 -10.91 8.52 23.82
CA ARG A 97 -11.26 8.43 25.25
C ARG A 97 -10.37 9.27 26.15
N VAL A 98 -9.16 9.61 25.70
CA VAL A 98 -8.16 10.36 26.48
C VAL A 98 -8.10 11.82 26.02
N ASP A 99 -7.93 12.04 24.71
CA ASP A 99 -7.72 13.37 24.13
C ASP A 99 -9.04 14.05 23.68
N GLY A 100 -10.16 13.31 23.69
CA GLY A 100 -11.47 13.75 23.21
C GLY A 100 -11.59 13.79 21.67
N PHE A 101 -12.78 13.56 21.11
CA PHE A 101 -12.97 13.41 19.65
C PHE A 101 -12.43 14.54 18.76
N GLN A 102 -12.15 15.74 19.32
CA GLN A 102 -11.58 16.85 18.58
C GLN A 102 -10.19 16.54 18.01
N TRP A 103 -9.41 15.63 18.61
CA TRP A 103 -8.08 15.28 18.12
C TRP A 103 -8.11 14.68 16.69
N LEU A 104 -9.22 14.04 16.30
CA LEU A 104 -9.41 13.51 14.94
C LEU A 104 -9.39 14.58 13.86
N PHE A 105 -9.76 15.82 14.22
CA PHE A 105 -9.84 16.95 13.32
C PHE A 105 -8.70 17.94 13.54
N CYS A 106 -8.27 18.11 14.79
CA CYS A 106 -7.23 19.06 15.19
C CYS A 106 -6.22 18.36 16.11
N GLU A 107 -5.10 17.95 15.53
CA GLU A 107 -4.00 17.34 16.28
C GLU A 107 -3.28 18.41 17.13
N THR A 108 -2.73 17.99 18.27
CA THR A 108 -1.99 18.90 19.14
C THR A 108 -0.69 19.38 18.45
N PRO A 109 -0.43 20.69 18.39
CA PRO A 109 0.81 21.21 17.79
C PRO A 109 2.05 20.59 18.45
N GLY A 110 3.03 20.18 17.63
CA GLY A 110 4.29 19.62 18.11
C GLY A 110 4.23 18.15 18.54
N ARG A 111 3.10 17.46 18.35
CA ARG A 111 2.99 16.01 18.59
C ARG A 111 3.86 15.24 17.58
N THR A 112 4.73 14.38 18.07
CA THR A 112 5.48 13.43 17.23
C THR A 112 4.54 12.32 16.75
N ALA A 113 4.72 11.85 15.51
CA ALA A 113 3.97 10.74 14.91
C ALA A 113 4.30 9.39 15.61
N LYS A 114 3.68 9.16 16.77
CA LYS A 114 3.90 8.01 17.66
C LYS A 114 2.57 7.37 18.08
N GLY A 115 2.57 6.06 18.25
CA GLY A 115 1.43 5.27 18.71
C GLY A 115 0.64 4.59 17.61
N GLY A 116 -0.41 3.88 18.01
CA GLY A 116 -1.13 2.93 17.16
C GLY A 116 -1.82 3.54 15.94
N VAL A 117 -2.34 4.77 16.05
CA VAL A 117 -2.94 5.47 14.89
C VAL A 117 -1.88 5.71 13.80
N TYR A 118 -0.68 6.12 14.21
CA TYR A 118 0.44 6.35 13.29
C TYR A 118 1.04 5.04 12.75
N PHE A 119 1.01 3.97 13.55
CA PHE A 119 1.35 2.62 13.08
C PHE A 119 0.43 2.20 11.93
N TRP A 120 -0.89 2.26 12.11
CA TRP A 120 -1.82 1.87 11.06
C TRP A 120 -1.78 2.81 9.85
N SER A 121 -1.49 4.10 10.06
CA SER A 121 -1.20 5.04 8.97
C SER A 121 0.05 4.63 8.19
N TYR A 122 1.08 4.11 8.86
CA TYR A 122 2.27 3.58 8.20
C TYR A 122 1.98 2.28 7.41
N ILE A 123 1.19 1.36 7.97
CA ILE A 123 0.76 0.16 7.23
C ILE A 123 -0.06 0.56 5.99
N TYR A 124 -0.93 1.57 6.10
CA TYR A 124 -1.64 2.14 4.96
C TYR A 124 -0.71 2.75 3.91
N TYR A 125 0.31 3.47 4.34
CA TYR A 125 1.35 3.95 3.43
C TYR A 125 2.03 2.79 2.68
N LEU A 126 2.38 1.71 3.37
CA LEU A 126 2.99 0.54 2.74
C LEU A 126 2.04 -0.19 1.78
N SER A 127 0.73 -0.20 2.05
CA SER A 127 -0.25 -0.85 1.17
C SER A 127 -0.30 -0.22 -0.22
N LYS A 128 0.05 1.07 -0.37
CA LYS A 128 0.10 1.76 -1.67
C LYS A 128 1.10 1.14 -2.64
N PHE A 129 2.23 0.63 -2.13
CA PHE A 129 3.20 -0.07 -2.98
C PHE A 129 2.68 -1.46 -3.41
N LEU A 130 1.82 -2.10 -2.60
CA LEU A 130 1.16 -3.33 -3.00
C LEU A 130 0.12 -3.06 -4.11
N GLU A 131 -0.61 -1.95 -4.03
CA GLU A 131 -1.60 -1.53 -5.05
C GLU A 131 -0.97 -1.29 -6.43
N PHE A 132 0.35 -1.03 -6.53
CA PHE A 132 1.04 -1.00 -7.83
C PHE A 132 0.90 -2.30 -8.62
N GLY A 133 0.70 -3.42 -7.92
CA GLY A 133 0.39 -4.72 -8.52
C GLY A 133 -0.88 -4.72 -9.39
N ASP A 134 -1.91 -3.96 -9.01
CA ASP A 134 -3.17 -3.88 -9.77
C ASP A 134 -2.93 -3.38 -11.20
N THR A 135 -2.10 -2.35 -11.34
CA THR A 135 -1.75 -1.81 -12.66
C THR A 135 -0.94 -2.79 -13.48
N VAL A 136 -0.03 -3.54 -12.84
CA VAL A 136 0.71 -4.62 -13.51
C VAL A 136 -0.26 -5.68 -14.03
N PHE A 137 -1.23 -6.13 -13.23
CA PHE A 137 -2.25 -7.08 -13.68
C PHE A 137 -3.11 -6.53 -14.83
N LYS A 138 -3.49 -5.25 -14.78
CA LYS A 138 -4.23 -4.57 -15.86
C LYS A 138 -3.44 -4.56 -17.16
N VAL A 139 -2.19 -4.08 -17.12
CA VAL A 139 -1.29 -4.04 -18.29
C VAL A 139 -1.06 -5.42 -18.89
N VAL A 140 -0.81 -6.44 -18.05
CA VAL A 140 -0.63 -7.83 -18.51
C VAL A 140 -1.90 -8.38 -19.16
N LYS A 141 -3.08 -7.99 -18.63
CA LYS A 141 -4.39 -8.33 -19.19
C LYS A 141 -4.77 -7.49 -20.42
N ARG A 142 -3.94 -6.50 -20.79
CA ARG A 142 -4.23 -5.51 -21.85
C ARG A 142 -5.53 -4.74 -21.61
N LYS A 143 -5.79 -4.42 -20.34
CA LYS A 143 -6.87 -3.53 -19.88
C LYS A 143 -6.29 -2.31 -19.19
#